data_AF-A0A7J3LXB5-F1
#
_entry.id   AF-A0A7J3LXB5-F1
#
_cell.length_a   1.000
_cell.length_b   1.000
_cell.length_c   1.000
_cell.angle_alpha   90.00
_cell.angle_beta   90.00
_cell.angle_gamma   90.00
#
_symmetry.space_group_name_H-M   'P 1'
#
loop_
_entity.id
_entity.type
_entity.pdbx_description
1 polymer ?
#
loop_
_entity_poly.entity_id
_entity_poly.type
_entity_poly.pdbx_seq_one_letter_code
_entity_poly.pdbx_strand_id
1 'polypeptide(L)'
;GRRARAMELLEYFDLSHLAYRMPNTLSGGERQRVAIVRALVNNPRLVLADEPTSSLDDENARLVLNLLEEANRMGATVVVTTTDLSEKMPSDRDYILRDGVLVRM
;
A
#
# COMPACT_ATOMS: atom_id res chain seq x y z
N GLY A 1 -9.06 13.69 12.87
CA GLY A 1 -9.80 12.51 13.41
C GLY A 1 -9.92 11.43 12.35
N ARG A 2 -10.24 10.17 12.70
CA ARG A 2 -10.21 9.01 11.77
C ARG A 2 -10.96 9.21 10.45
N ARG A 3 -12.16 9.84 10.48
CA ARG A 3 -12.93 10.15 9.27
C ARG A 3 -12.26 11.17 8.34
N ALA A 4 -11.68 12.23 8.92
CA ALA A 4 -10.96 13.24 8.13
C ALA A 4 -9.75 12.60 7.43
N ARG A 5 -8.96 11.81 8.16
CA ARG A 5 -7.81 11.08 7.58
C ARG A 5 -8.23 10.09 6.49
N ALA A 6 -9.36 9.40 6.68
CA ALA A 6 -9.90 8.51 5.65
C ALA A 6 -10.24 9.29 4.37
N MET A 7 -10.88 10.45 4.49
CA MET A 7 -11.23 11.29 3.34
C MET A 7 -9.98 11.86 2.64
N GLU A 8 -8.98 12.32 3.39
CA GLU A 8 -7.69 12.77 2.83
C GLU A 8 -7.01 11.67 2.00
N LEU A 9 -6.96 10.44 2.54
CA LEU A 9 -6.36 9.31 1.86
C LEU A 9 -7.20 8.83 0.65
N LEU A 10 -8.53 8.93 0.71
CA LEU A 10 -9.38 8.66 -0.44
C LEU A 10 -9.18 9.71 -1.54
N GLU A 11 -9.05 11.00 -1.18
CA GLU A 11 -8.77 12.08 -2.12
C GLU A 11 -7.41 11.92 -2.80
N TYR A 12 -6.39 11.47 -2.06
CA TYR A 12 -5.07 11.14 -2.61
C TYR A 12 -5.11 10.12 -3.76
N PHE A 13 -6.07 9.19 -3.74
CA PHE A 13 -6.27 8.17 -4.78
C PHE A 13 -7.38 8.52 -5.79
N ASP A 14 -7.93 9.73 -5.74
CA ASP A 14 -9.12 10.13 -6.52
C ASP A 14 -10.35 9.23 -6.27
N LEU A 15 -10.52 8.76 -5.03
CA LEU A 15 -11.60 7.86 -4.60
C LEU A 15 -12.62 8.53 -3.66
N SER A 16 -12.52 9.83 -3.44
CA SER A 16 -13.42 10.57 -2.55
C SER A 16 -14.90 10.41 -2.96
N HIS A 17 -15.17 10.34 -4.27
CA HIS A 17 -16.49 10.11 -4.85
C HIS A 17 -17.07 8.70 -4.57
N LEU A 18 -16.22 7.76 -4.12
CA LEU A 18 -16.61 6.38 -3.77
C LEU A 18 -16.79 6.17 -2.26
N ALA A 19 -16.60 7.20 -1.43
CA ALA A 19 -16.58 7.08 0.03
C ALA A 19 -17.83 6.43 0.66
N TYR A 20 -18.97 6.49 -0.05
CA TYR A 20 -20.25 5.92 0.40
C TYR A 20 -20.75 4.74 -0.46
N ARG A 21 -19.93 4.25 -1.39
CA ARG A 21 -20.24 3.07 -2.22
C ARG A 21 -20.02 1.77 -1.45
N MET A 22 -20.75 0.73 -1.83
CA MET A 22 -20.58 -0.59 -1.23
C MET A 22 -19.30 -1.24 -1.78
N PRO A 23 -18.49 -1.95 -0.96
CA PRO A 23 -17.22 -2.53 -1.42
C PRO A 23 -17.34 -3.49 -2.62
N ASN A 24 -18.48 -4.18 -2.75
CA ASN A 24 -18.76 -5.10 -3.85
C ASN A 24 -19.05 -4.41 -5.18
N THR A 25 -19.27 -3.09 -5.20
CA THR A 25 -19.48 -2.31 -6.44
C THR A 25 -18.20 -1.69 -7.00
N LEU A 26 -17.07 -1.83 -6.29
CA LEU A 26 -15.80 -1.26 -6.69
C LEU A 26 -15.09 -2.13 -7.74
N SER A 27 -14.22 -1.56 -8.56
CA SER A 27 -13.30 -2.30 -9.42
C SER A 27 -12.21 -3.01 -8.61
N GLY A 28 -11.41 -3.88 -9.23
CA GLY A 28 -10.28 -4.55 -8.57
C GLY A 28 -9.27 -3.55 -7.98
N GLY A 29 -8.79 -2.62 -8.81
CA GLY A 29 -7.83 -1.59 -8.39
C GLY A 29 -8.41 -0.59 -7.39
N GLU A 30 -9.70 -0.26 -7.46
CA GLU A 30 -10.38 0.53 -6.42
C GLU A 30 -10.42 -0.20 -5.07
N ARG A 31 -10.76 -1.49 -5.05
CA ARG A 31 -10.73 -2.29 -3.82
C ARG A 31 -9.34 -2.34 -3.20
N GLN A 32 -8.30 -2.50 -4.01
CA GLN A 32 -6.92 -2.52 -3.54
C GLN A 32 -6.52 -1.17 -2.92
N ARG A 33 -6.79 -0.06 -3.60
CA ARG A 33 -6.53 1.29 -3.07
C ARG A 33 -7.32 1.56 -1.79
N VAL A 34 -8.60 1.19 -1.71
CA VAL A 34 -9.39 1.28 -0.47
C VAL A 34 -8.82 0.41 0.65
N ALA A 35 -8.30 -0.78 0.35
CA ALA A 35 -7.65 -1.64 1.34
C ALA A 35 -6.40 -0.97 1.93
N ILE A 36 -5.60 -0.30 1.09
CA ILE A 36 -4.42 0.47 1.51
C ILE A 36 -4.82 1.66 2.38
N VAL A 37 -5.83 2.44 1.97
CA VAL A 37 -6.40 3.53 2.78
C VAL A 37 -6.81 3.01 4.16
N ARG A 38 -7.51 1.87 4.22
CA ARG A 38 -7.94 1.24 5.48
C ARG A 38 -6.77 0.80 6.36
N ALA A 39 -5.68 0.31 5.76
CA ALA A 39 -4.49 -0.09 6.50
C ALA A 39 -3.79 1.13 7.14
N LEU A 40 -3.72 2.25 6.41
CA LEU A 40 -2.94 3.43 6.82
C LEU A 40 -3.72 4.43 7.69
N VAL A 41 -5.05 4.43 7.66
CA VAL A 41 -5.89 5.46 8.34
C VAL A 41 -5.64 5.59 9.85
N ASN A 42 -5.17 4.54 10.51
CA ASN A 42 -4.94 4.51 11.96
C ASN A 42 -3.49 4.81 12.37
N ASN A 43 -2.64 5.28 11.44
CA ASN A 43 -1.21 5.49 11.67
C ASN A 43 -0.55 4.25 12.32
N PRO A 44 -0.59 3.09 11.62
CA PRO A 44 -0.08 1.85 12.19
C PRO A 44 1.42 1.93 12.45
N ARG A 45 1.89 1.24 13.49
CA ARG A 45 3.33 1.10 13.77
C ARG A 45 4.02 0.07 12.87
N LEU A 46 3.26 -0.84 12.26
CA LEU A 46 3.73 -1.88 11.35
C LEU A 46 2.74 -2.02 10.19
N VAL A 47 3.26 -2.02 8.97
CA VAL A 47 2.50 -2.29 7.74
C VAL A 47 3.11 -3.51 7.06
N LEU A 48 2.28 -4.53 6.82
CA LEU A 48 2.63 -5.68 6.00
C LEU A 48 1.88 -5.53 4.68
N ALA A 49 2.62 -5.27 3.60
CA ALA A 49 2.08 -5.01 2.27
C ALA A 49 2.42 -6.20 1.36
N ASP A 50 1.46 -7.11 1.19
CA ASP A 50 1.63 -8.30 0.36
C ASP A 50 1.28 -7.99 -1.10
N GLU A 51 2.28 -7.97 -1.98
CA GLU A 51 2.18 -7.60 -3.40
C GLU A 51 1.29 -6.35 -3.64
N PRO A 52 1.62 -5.20 -3.04
CA PRO A 52 0.70 -4.06 -2.95
C PRO A 52 0.39 -3.37 -4.29
N THR A 53 1.07 -3.75 -5.37
CA THR A 53 0.99 -3.15 -6.71
C THR A 53 0.45 -4.10 -7.79
N SER A 54 0.24 -5.39 -7.48
CA SER A 54 0.00 -6.45 -8.49
C SER A 54 -1.27 -6.30 -9.36
N SER A 55 -2.25 -5.49 -8.95
CA SER A 55 -3.47 -5.21 -9.74
C SER A 55 -3.67 -3.73 -10.06
N LEU A 56 -2.58 -2.95 -10.04
CA LEU A 56 -2.59 -1.51 -10.30
C LEU A 56 -1.86 -1.19 -11.60
N ASP A 57 -2.29 -0.10 -12.25
CA ASP A 57 -1.49 0.55 -13.29
C ASP A 57 -0.26 1.27 -12.70
N ASP A 58 0.68 1.66 -13.55
CA ASP A 58 1.95 2.30 -13.14
C ASP A 58 1.75 3.55 -12.28
N GLU A 59 0.70 4.34 -12.56
CA GLU A 59 0.41 5.57 -11.82
C GLU A 59 -0.05 5.23 -10.39
N ASN A 60 -1.03 4.35 -10.27
CA ASN A 60 -1.57 3.94 -8.98
C ASN A 60 -0.56 3.13 -8.16
N ALA A 61 0.26 2.29 -8.80
CA ALA A 61 1.36 1.58 -8.13
C ALA A 61 2.31 2.58 -7.47
N ARG A 62 2.72 3.63 -8.19
CA ARG A 62 3.59 4.69 -7.65
C ARG A 62 2.95 5.45 -6.48
N LEU A 63 1.66 5.76 -6.55
CA LEU A 63 0.93 6.38 -5.43
C LEU A 63 0.94 5.49 -4.18
N VAL A 64 0.76 4.19 -4.34
CA VAL A 64 0.82 3.23 -3.24
C VAL A 64 2.22 3.19 -2.61
N LEU A 65 3.26 3.08 -3.42
CA LEU A 65 4.65 3.03 -2.93
C LEU A 65 5.03 4.31 -2.19
N ASN A 66 4.62 5.48 -2.70
CA ASN A 66 4.84 6.77 -2.04
C ASN A 66 4.18 6.84 -0.65
N LEU A 67 2.96 6.30 -0.50
CA LEU A 67 2.29 6.26 0.81
C LEU A 67 2.96 5.31 1.79
N LEU A 68 3.48 4.18 1.32
CA LEU A 68 4.23 3.24 2.15
C LEU A 68 5.55 3.89 2.62
N GLU A 69 6.24 4.61 1.74
CA GLU A 69 7.42 5.40 2.09
C GLU A 69 7.09 6.51 3.09
N GLU A 70 5.99 7.24 2.90
CA GLU A 70 5.54 8.26 3.84
C GLU A 70 5.20 7.67 5.21
N ALA A 71 4.49 6.53 5.25
CA ALA A 71 4.21 5.82 6.49
C ALA A 71 5.49 5.43 7.22
N ASN A 72 6.51 4.96 6.48
CA ASN A 72 7.82 4.66 7.05
C ASN A 72 8.51 5.91 7.63
N ARG A 73 8.52 7.02 6.88
CA ARG A 73 9.04 8.31 7.34
C ARG A 73 8.34 8.85 8.59
N MET A 74 7.06 8.53 8.76
CA MET A 74 6.27 8.86 9.96
C MET A 74 6.51 7.91 11.14
N GLY A 75 7.37 6.90 10.98
CA GLY A 75 7.82 5.99 12.05
C GLY A 75 7.20 4.59 11.99
N ALA A 76 6.47 4.22 10.94
CA ALA A 76 6.00 2.85 10.76
C ALA A 76 7.14 1.94 10.27
N THR A 77 7.21 0.72 10.77
CA THR A 77 7.95 -0.35 10.08
C THR A 77 7.10 -0.81 8.90
N VAL A 78 7.70 -0.90 7.70
CA VAL A 78 7.01 -1.37 6.51
C VAL A 78 7.73 -2.60 5.98
N VAL A 79 6.99 -3.67 5.74
CA VAL A 79 7.48 -4.88 5.08
C VAL A 79 6.66 -5.03 3.81
N VAL A 80 7.33 -5.04 2.67
CA VAL A 80 6.72 -5.23 1.35
C VAL A 80 7.21 -6.55 0.77
N THR A 81 6.30 -7.32 0.18
CA THR A 81 6.65 -8.48 -0.66
C THR A 81 6.30 -8.18 -2.11
N THR A 82 7.13 -8.67 -3.03
CA THR A 82 6.85 -8.68 -4.46
C THR A 82 7.43 -9.96 -5.06
N THR A 83 6.79 -10.47 -6.11
CA THR A 83 7.30 -11.58 -6.93
C THR A 83 8.04 -11.07 -8.18
N ASP A 84 8.00 -9.77 -8.46
CA ASP A 84 8.73 -9.12 -9.54
C ASP A 84 10.05 -8.53 -9.04
N LEU A 85 11.16 -9.18 -9.36
CA LEU A 85 12.51 -8.73 -8.98
C LEU A 85 12.96 -7.45 -9.71
N SER A 86 12.26 -7.05 -10.76
CA SER A 86 12.54 -5.81 -11.49
C SER A 86 11.85 -4.59 -10.88
N GLU A 87 10.85 -4.81 -10.03
CA GLU A 87 10.09 -3.77 -9.38
C GLU A 87 10.93 -3.10 -8.28
N LYS A 88 11.19 -1.80 -8.44
CA LYS A 88 11.97 -1.05 -7.44
C LYS A 88 11.09 -0.64 -6.28
N MET A 89 11.27 -1.31 -5.15
CA MET A 89 10.60 -0.95 -3.90
C MET A 89 11.36 0.17 -3.16
N PRO A 90 10.66 1.08 -2.47
CA PRO A 90 11.27 2.04 -1.55
C PRO A 90 11.68 1.31 -0.26
N SER A 91 12.79 0.58 -0.29
CA SER A 91 13.28 -0.26 0.81
C SER A 91 14.69 0.14 1.26
N ASP A 92 14.93 0.03 2.57
CA ASP A 92 16.28 0.17 3.16
C ASP A 92 17.05 -1.16 3.17
N ARG A 93 16.34 -2.29 3.05
CA ARG A 93 16.89 -3.64 3.16
C ARG A 93 16.10 -4.61 2.29
N ASP A 94 16.82 -5.32 1.42
CA ASP A 94 16.25 -6.31 0.53
C ASP A 94 16.66 -7.73 0.93
N TYR A 95 15.70 -8.65 0.80
CA TYR A 95 15.87 -10.06 1.08
C TYR A 95 15.20 -10.88 -0.02
N ILE A 96 15.82 -12.00 -0.37
CA ILE A 96 15.22 -13.03 -1.22
C ILE A 96 14.75 -14.17 -0.33
N LEU A 97 13.48 -14.56 -0.48
CA LEU A 97 12.97 -15.81 0.09
C LEU A 97 13.17 -16.94 -0.91
N ARG A 98 13.98 -17.93 -0.55
CA ARG A 98 14.26 -19.11 -1.38
C ARG A 98 14.29 -20.36 -0.52
N ASP A 99 13.55 -21.39 -0.93
CA ASP A 99 13.50 -22.70 -0.24
C ASP A 99 13.18 -22.57 1.27
N GLY A 100 12.31 -21.62 1.62
CA GLY A 100 11.92 -21.31 3.01
C GLY A 100 12.92 -20.50 3.82
N VAL A 101 14.00 -20.01 3.19
CA VAL A 101 15.07 -19.25 3.84
C VAL A 101 15.12 -17.82 3.30
N LEU A 102 15.17 -16.83 4.20
CA LEU A 102 15.43 -15.44 3.84
C LEU A 102 16.94 -15.19 3.78
N VAL A 103 17.41 -14.73 2.63
CA VAL A 103 18.81 -14.36 2.38
C VAL A 103 18.87 -12.89 2.04
N ARG A 104 19.75 -12.13 2.70
CA ARG A 104 19.94 -10.71 2.41
C ARG A 104 20.60 -10.53 1.04
N MET A 105 20.08 -9.62 0.23
CA MET A 105 20.68 -9.22 -1.05
C MET A 105 21.90 -8.29 -0.85
#